data_AF-A0A3M6ZGU7-F1
#
_entry.id   AF-A0A3M6ZGU7-F1
#
_cell.length_a   1.000
_cell.length_b   1.000
_cell.length_c   1.000
_cell.angle_alpha   90.00
_cell.angle_beta   90.00
_cell.angle_gamma   90.00
#
_symmetry.space_group_name_H-M   'P 1'
#
loop_
_entity.id
_entity.type
_entity.pdbx_description
1 polymer ?
#
loop_
_entity_poly.entity_id
_entity_poly.type
_entity_poly.pdbx_seq_one_letter_code
_entity_poly.pdbx_strand_id
1 'polypeptide(L)'
;MVPSTAFSALLLSFAYRTVLATPFPPSSPSTPSLQACADRLDGELPSPTPLNYQFSGNVRQYYVAAEEVEWDYAPTGWDNWLGVPFDMSPRANAAKYNQFGSKWLKALYRGYTDSTFSQRSEQPAFQGTQGPTIRSEVGDLIEIMFVNNLSDNYATMHSMGLAYNKAHGEGADYPNNTSPGVNVVLDESNAVPPMPQHGVEPGGCVVYKWMVPENAGPNSNEPARVHSYHSYVALQQDTNAGLIGPQIVYAKGQMEQTMATYREFPLLYMIYDESDSWLSAKNQARLNSSDDADTKRSARNDHGQHASHGNSNNGNNHSTYGSPSDGGYNNMNDGSSSANASGMGTFNIQNPNNLWSAGNYTVWHPQLVNLAGAGQWSAAPSWHTMNGYVFSNNPPFEMCLGDKAIWYVNGYGSASHVFHMHGHGFTYHGFDEYAVSINDGVGKTLYMNATEPGLWQVLCHVNNHQTKGMVSNYNVYREGKCPTS
;
A
#
# COMPACT_ATOMS: atom_id res chain seq x y z
N MET A 1 -1.04 -94.46 19.15
CA MET A 1 -2.29 -94.07 19.83
C MET A 1 -2.38 -92.56 19.77
N VAL A 2 -3.40 -92.06 19.07
CA VAL A 2 -3.63 -90.65 18.73
C VAL A 2 -4.44 -89.99 19.85
N PRO A 3 -4.12 -88.77 20.30
CA PRO A 3 -5.11 -87.93 20.98
C PRO A 3 -5.64 -86.87 20.02
N SER A 4 -6.97 -86.72 20.02
CA SER A 4 -7.73 -85.85 19.14
C SER A 4 -7.52 -84.38 19.44
N THR A 5 -7.22 -83.61 18.40
CA THR A 5 -7.15 -82.15 18.41
C THR A 5 -8.54 -81.56 18.15
N ALA A 6 -8.93 -80.61 19.00
CA ALA A 6 -10.17 -79.86 18.87
C ALA A 6 -10.02 -78.71 17.86
N PHE A 7 -11.05 -78.54 17.02
CA PHE A 7 -11.24 -77.40 16.12
C PHE A 7 -11.74 -76.17 16.89
N SER A 8 -11.20 -74.98 16.59
CA SER A 8 -11.99 -73.74 16.61
C SER A 8 -11.38 -72.68 15.70
N ALA A 9 -12.28 -71.96 15.04
CA ALA A 9 -12.09 -71.26 13.77
C ALA A 9 -11.38 -69.90 13.89
N LEU A 10 -10.74 -69.52 12.79
CA LEU A 10 -10.14 -68.21 12.50
C LEU A 10 -11.18 -67.07 12.60
N LEU A 11 -10.79 -65.99 13.27
CA LEU A 11 -11.28 -64.63 13.02
C LEU A 11 -10.05 -63.75 12.72
N LEU A 12 -9.87 -63.37 11.45
CA LEU A 12 -8.92 -62.33 11.07
C LEU A 12 -9.46 -60.97 11.54
N SER A 13 -8.73 -60.31 12.43
CA SER A 13 -8.88 -58.87 12.69
C SER A 13 -7.61 -58.15 12.22
N PHE A 14 -7.77 -57.23 11.26
CA PHE A 14 -6.73 -56.32 10.83
C PHE A 14 -6.52 -55.25 11.92
N ALA A 15 -5.38 -55.30 12.61
CA ALA A 15 -4.94 -54.22 13.50
C ALA A 15 -4.07 -53.24 12.71
N TYR A 16 -4.61 -52.06 12.42
CA TYR A 16 -3.83 -50.90 11.98
C TYR A 16 -2.85 -50.51 13.08
N ARG A 17 -1.55 -50.64 12.84
CA ARG A 17 -0.52 -50.00 13.66
C ARG A 17 -0.43 -48.53 13.24
N THR A 18 -1.04 -47.65 14.01
CA THR A 18 -0.73 -46.22 14.01
C THR A 18 0.74 -46.04 14.37
N VAL A 19 1.56 -45.66 13.38
CA VAL A 19 2.88 -45.09 13.62
C VAL A 19 2.65 -43.69 14.19
N LEU A 20 2.82 -43.55 15.50
CA LEU A 20 2.90 -42.23 16.13
C LEU A 20 4.15 -41.54 15.59
N ALA A 21 3.97 -40.52 14.77
CA ALA A 21 5.04 -39.62 14.39
C ALA A 21 5.61 -39.01 15.68
N THR A 22 6.89 -39.25 15.92
CA THR A 22 7.64 -38.48 16.92
C THR A 22 7.62 -37.01 16.47
N PRO A 23 7.19 -36.06 17.30
CA PRO A 23 7.24 -34.66 16.94
C PRO A 23 8.70 -34.29 16.66
N PHE A 24 8.96 -33.70 15.49
CA PHE A 24 10.23 -33.05 15.22
C PHE A 24 10.50 -32.04 16.36
N PRO A 25 11.71 -31.99 16.91
CA PRO A 25 12.05 -30.92 17.83
C PRO A 25 11.88 -29.58 17.09
N PRO A 26 11.23 -28.58 17.70
CA PRO A 26 11.14 -27.26 17.11
C PRO A 26 12.54 -26.67 17.09
N SER A 27 13.23 -26.78 15.95
CA SER A 27 14.33 -25.87 15.65
C SER A 27 13.70 -24.62 15.05
N SER A 28 13.01 -23.84 15.89
CA SER A 28 12.66 -22.47 15.53
C SER A 28 13.99 -21.73 15.34
N PRO A 29 14.35 -21.26 14.13
CA PRO A 29 15.45 -20.31 14.02
C PRO A 29 15.12 -19.14 14.96
N SER A 30 16.01 -18.85 15.91
CA SER A 30 15.81 -17.71 16.80
C SER A 30 15.76 -16.44 15.96
N THR A 31 14.68 -15.68 16.05
CA THR A 31 14.54 -14.37 15.40
C THR A 31 15.80 -13.53 15.69
N PRO A 32 16.46 -12.97 14.66
CA PRO A 32 17.70 -12.21 14.86
C PRO A 32 17.47 -11.03 15.83
N SER A 33 18.44 -10.77 16.71
CA SER A 33 18.36 -9.55 17.53
C SER A 33 18.49 -8.31 16.64
N LEU A 34 17.90 -7.18 17.06
CA LEU A 34 18.08 -5.91 16.35
C LEU A 34 19.55 -5.55 16.18
N GLN A 35 20.41 -5.86 17.17
CA GLN A 35 21.84 -5.65 17.06
C GLN A 35 22.45 -6.47 15.91
N ALA A 36 22.11 -7.76 15.79
CA ALA A 36 22.61 -8.62 14.71
C ALA A 36 22.14 -8.15 13.32
N CYS A 37 20.99 -7.48 13.24
CA CYS A 37 20.52 -6.82 12.02
C CYS A 37 21.28 -5.51 11.76
N ALA A 38 21.50 -4.70 12.78
CA ALA A 38 22.26 -3.45 12.68
C ALA A 38 23.72 -3.70 12.25
N ASP A 39 24.33 -4.81 12.70
CA ASP A 39 25.69 -5.19 12.30
C ASP A 39 25.83 -5.48 10.79
N ARG A 40 24.72 -5.63 10.06
CA ARG A 40 24.69 -5.81 8.59
C ARG A 40 24.57 -4.50 7.81
N LEU A 41 24.46 -3.36 8.49
CA LEU A 41 24.58 -2.01 7.92
C LEU A 41 26.07 -1.66 7.76
N ASP A 42 26.77 -2.44 6.96
CA ASP A 42 28.23 -2.45 6.85
C ASP A 42 28.77 -1.49 5.76
N GLY A 43 27.89 -0.92 4.93
CA GLY A 43 28.26 -0.04 3.82
C GLY A 43 28.91 -0.75 2.63
N GLU A 44 29.00 -2.08 2.66
CA GLU A 44 29.62 -2.90 1.63
C GLU A 44 28.62 -3.24 0.53
N LEU A 45 29.10 -3.24 -0.73
CA LEU A 45 28.27 -3.59 -1.87
C LEU A 45 27.82 -5.05 -1.83
N PRO A 46 26.54 -5.34 -2.16
CA PRO A 46 26.07 -6.72 -2.22
C PRO A 46 26.75 -7.48 -3.37
N SER A 47 27.11 -8.75 -3.12
CA SER A 47 27.67 -9.66 -4.13
C SER A 47 26.60 -10.64 -4.66
N PRO A 48 26.48 -10.86 -5.97
CA PRO A 48 27.16 -10.13 -7.04
C PRO A 48 26.61 -8.71 -7.20
N THR A 49 27.50 -7.77 -7.47
CA THR A 49 27.14 -6.39 -7.82
C THR A 49 26.85 -6.30 -9.33
N PRO A 50 25.77 -5.64 -9.78
CA PRO A 50 25.49 -5.44 -11.20
C PRO A 50 26.64 -4.74 -11.93
N LEU A 51 27.03 -5.24 -13.10
CA LEU A 51 28.17 -4.71 -13.87
C LEU A 51 28.01 -3.25 -14.31
N ASN A 52 26.76 -2.79 -14.47
CA ASN A 52 26.42 -1.42 -14.87
C ASN A 52 26.32 -0.45 -13.69
N TYR A 53 26.61 -0.90 -12.47
CA TYR A 53 26.61 -0.06 -11.28
C TYR A 53 28.05 0.24 -10.84
N GLN A 54 28.34 1.52 -10.63
CA GLN A 54 29.60 1.98 -10.04
C GLN A 54 29.27 2.83 -8.82
N PHE A 55 29.65 2.33 -7.64
CA PHE A 55 29.53 3.09 -6.41
C PHE A 55 30.40 4.35 -6.51
N SER A 56 29.77 5.51 -6.36
CA SER A 56 30.44 6.80 -6.53
C SER A 56 29.80 7.94 -5.75
N GLY A 57 28.82 7.62 -4.90
CA GLY A 57 28.11 8.54 -4.02
C GLY A 57 28.28 8.14 -2.55
N ASN A 58 27.19 8.20 -1.79
CA ASN A 58 27.13 7.93 -0.36
C ASN A 58 26.47 6.59 -0.05
N VAL A 59 26.77 6.04 1.14
CA VAL A 59 25.91 5.04 1.78
C VAL A 59 24.81 5.77 2.54
N ARG A 60 23.54 5.45 2.25
CA ARG A 60 22.37 6.05 2.90
C ARG A 60 21.62 4.99 3.68
N GLN A 61 21.56 5.18 5.00
CA GLN A 61 20.92 4.25 5.91
C GLN A 61 19.51 4.72 6.25
N TYR A 62 18.55 3.80 6.17
CA TYR A 62 17.16 4.00 6.54
C TYR A 62 16.71 2.92 7.52
N TYR A 63 15.79 3.28 8.42
CA TYR A 63 15.24 2.38 9.43
C TYR A 63 13.73 2.39 9.26
N VAL A 64 13.16 1.24 8.88
CA VAL A 64 11.75 1.13 8.49
C VAL A 64 11.12 -0.06 9.19
N ALA A 65 9.95 0.13 9.79
CA ALA A 65 9.16 -0.96 10.34
C ALA A 65 7.83 -1.09 9.62
N ALA A 66 7.33 -2.31 9.43
CA ALA A 66 5.93 -2.58 9.09
C ALA A 66 5.12 -2.71 10.38
N GLU A 67 4.03 -1.97 10.49
CA GLU A 67 3.21 -1.90 11.72
C GLU A 67 1.72 -1.93 11.40
N GLU A 68 0.94 -2.57 12.28
CA GLU A 68 -0.52 -2.47 12.23
C GLU A 68 -0.98 -1.12 12.82
N VAL A 69 -1.75 -0.35 12.06
CA VAL A 69 -2.21 1.00 12.40
C VAL A 69 -3.70 1.10 12.13
N GLU A 70 -4.47 1.63 13.07
CA GLU A 70 -5.83 2.08 12.77
C GLU A 70 -5.79 3.36 11.94
N TRP A 71 -6.13 3.24 10.67
CA TRP A 71 -6.14 4.34 9.72
C TRP A 71 -7.55 4.89 9.55
N ASP A 72 -7.70 6.20 9.64
CA ASP A 72 -8.95 6.90 9.36
C ASP A 72 -8.90 7.49 7.95
N TYR A 73 -9.73 7.00 7.04
CA TYR A 73 -9.84 7.51 5.66
C TYR A 73 -10.47 8.92 5.59
N ALA A 74 -11.23 9.31 6.62
CA ALA A 74 -11.95 10.58 6.68
C ALA A 74 -11.88 11.22 8.09
N PRO A 75 -10.67 11.57 8.58
CA PRO A 75 -10.42 12.00 9.96
C PRO A 75 -11.16 13.26 10.39
N THR A 76 -11.64 14.11 9.46
CA THR A 76 -12.45 15.27 9.88
C THR A 76 -13.84 14.85 10.31
N GLY A 77 -14.32 13.67 9.90
CA GLY A 77 -15.70 13.23 10.06
C GLY A 77 -16.64 13.83 9.00
N TRP A 78 -16.10 14.48 7.98
CA TRP A 78 -16.87 15.16 6.93
C TRP A 78 -16.49 14.66 5.53
N ASP A 79 -17.47 14.72 4.63
CA ASP A 79 -17.19 14.90 3.22
C ASP A 79 -16.87 16.40 3.00
N ASN A 80 -15.58 16.76 3.07
CA ASN A 80 -15.14 18.16 3.02
C ASN A 80 -15.43 18.83 1.67
N TRP A 81 -15.67 18.04 0.62
CA TRP A 81 -16.01 18.60 -0.68
C TRP A 81 -17.51 18.92 -0.80
N LEU A 82 -18.41 18.07 -0.28
CA LEU A 82 -19.84 18.43 -0.23
C LEU A 82 -20.19 19.35 0.95
N GLY A 83 -19.33 19.44 1.96
CA GLY A 83 -19.59 20.21 3.18
C GLY A 83 -20.70 19.58 4.03
N VAL A 84 -20.78 18.25 4.06
CA VAL A 84 -21.76 17.50 4.86
C VAL A 84 -21.05 16.48 5.76
N PRO A 85 -21.64 16.11 6.91
CA PRO A 85 -21.12 15.03 7.74
C PRO A 85 -20.94 13.74 6.93
N PHE A 86 -19.91 12.96 7.24
CA PHE A 86 -19.52 11.79 6.44
C PHE A 86 -20.61 10.72 6.40
N ASP A 87 -21.33 10.51 7.50
CA ASP A 87 -22.45 9.58 7.61
C ASP A 87 -23.67 10.00 6.79
N MET A 88 -23.84 11.31 6.56
CA MET A 88 -24.87 11.92 5.73
C MET A 88 -24.45 12.11 4.27
N SER A 89 -23.19 11.84 3.91
CA SER A 89 -22.74 12.05 2.53
C SER A 89 -23.40 11.05 1.58
N PRO A 90 -24.13 11.51 0.55
CA PRO A 90 -24.70 10.61 -0.46
C PRO A 90 -23.61 9.87 -1.23
N ARG A 91 -22.39 10.44 -1.33
CA ARG A 91 -21.25 9.82 -2.00
C ARG A 91 -20.63 8.73 -1.14
N ALA A 92 -20.42 8.99 0.15
CA ALA A 92 -19.97 7.97 1.09
C ALA A 92 -20.96 6.79 1.14
N ASN A 93 -22.26 7.08 1.13
CA ASN A 93 -23.31 6.05 1.08
C ASN A 93 -23.27 5.23 -0.22
N ALA A 94 -23.17 5.89 -1.38
CA ALA A 94 -23.08 5.22 -2.67
C ALA A 94 -21.81 4.34 -2.79
N ALA A 95 -20.70 4.80 -2.21
CA ALA A 95 -19.44 4.04 -2.12
C ALA A 95 -19.42 2.99 -1.00
N LYS A 96 -20.48 2.91 -0.17
CA LYS A 96 -20.61 2.03 1.01
C LYS A 96 -19.60 2.31 2.14
N TYR A 97 -18.96 3.48 2.14
CA TYR A 97 -17.93 3.85 3.11
C TYR A 97 -18.48 4.10 4.51
N ASN A 98 -19.72 4.57 4.62
CA ASN A 98 -20.37 4.84 5.90
C ASN A 98 -21.03 3.59 6.53
N GLN A 99 -20.96 2.40 5.90
CA GLN A 99 -21.58 1.19 6.44
C GLN A 99 -20.88 0.68 7.71
N PHE A 100 -19.55 0.78 7.73
CA PHE A 100 -18.69 0.27 8.81
C PHE A 100 -17.78 1.34 9.42
N GLY A 101 -17.97 2.61 9.04
CA GLY A 101 -17.13 3.73 9.44
C GLY A 101 -15.85 3.87 8.61
N SER A 102 -15.13 4.97 8.83
CA SER A 102 -13.92 5.35 8.09
C SER A 102 -12.62 4.79 8.68
N LYS A 103 -12.67 4.12 9.84
CA LYS A 103 -11.49 3.62 10.56
C LYS A 103 -11.25 2.15 10.28
N TRP A 104 -10.11 1.84 9.66
CA TRP A 104 -9.73 0.50 9.19
C TRP A 104 -8.32 0.15 9.65
N LEU A 105 -8.10 -1.08 10.09
CA LEU A 105 -6.76 -1.55 10.45
C LEU A 105 -5.97 -1.73 9.15
N LYS A 106 -4.79 -1.14 9.06
CA LYS A 106 -3.86 -1.20 7.94
C LYS A 106 -2.49 -1.68 8.41
N ALA A 107 -1.67 -2.19 7.49
CA ALA A 107 -0.26 -2.48 7.69
C ALA A 107 0.55 -1.42 6.97
N LEU A 108 1.17 -0.51 7.70
CA LEU A 108 1.83 0.66 7.12
C LEU A 108 3.33 0.65 7.46
N TYR A 109 4.15 1.09 6.51
CA TYR A 109 5.56 1.36 6.81
C TYR A 109 5.71 2.62 7.65
N ARG A 110 6.62 2.59 8.62
CA ARG A 110 6.96 3.71 9.50
C ARG A 110 8.47 3.87 9.57
N GLY A 111 8.92 5.11 9.37
CA GLY A 111 10.33 5.45 9.46
C GLY A 111 10.77 5.73 10.89
N TYR A 112 12.01 5.39 11.18
CA TYR A 112 12.68 5.60 12.46
C TYR A 112 14.00 6.34 12.27
N THR A 113 14.48 6.99 13.32
CA THR A 113 15.71 7.79 13.28
C THR A 113 16.98 6.94 13.27
N ASP A 114 16.92 5.74 13.85
CA ASP A 114 18.07 4.85 14.04
C ASP A 114 17.65 3.37 14.24
N SER A 115 18.65 2.51 14.39
CA SER A 115 18.52 1.05 14.55
C SER A 115 17.89 0.61 15.88
N THR A 116 17.60 1.53 16.81
CA THR A 116 16.92 1.21 18.06
C THR A 116 15.41 1.12 17.90
N PHE A 117 14.85 1.68 16.81
CA PHE A 117 13.41 1.76 16.56
C PHE A 117 12.63 2.42 17.73
N SER A 118 13.25 3.36 18.44
CA SER A 118 12.66 4.04 19.59
C SER A 118 11.97 5.37 19.24
N GLN A 119 12.48 6.08 18.23
CA GLN A 119 11.95 7.38 17.80
C GLN A 119 11.59 7.35 16.31
N ARG A 120 10.36 7.78 15.98
CA ARG A 120 9.90 7.90 14.59
C ARG A 120 10.62 9.04 13.87
N SER A 121 10.95 8.82 12.61
CA SER A 121 11.35 9.90 11.71
C SER A 121 10.16 10.82 11.44
N GLU A 122 10.44 12.09 11.15
CA GLU A 122 9.41 13.01 10.71
C GLU A 122 8.77 12.55 9.39
N GLN A 123 7.45 12.62 9.31
CA GLN A 123 6.68 12.38 8.09
C GLN A 123 5.56 13.42 8.02
N PRO A 124 5.45 14.18 6.92
CA PRO A 124 4.38 15.17 6.78
C PRO A 124 3.01 14.51 6.85
N ALA A 125 2.06 15.13 7.53
CA ALA A 125 0.71 14.58 7.71
C ALA A 125 -0.01 14.33 6.37
N PHE A 126 0.30 15.13 5.34
CA PHE A 126 -0.27 14.96 4.01
C PHE A 126 0.19 13.66 3.32
N GLN A 127 1.32 13.06 3.72
CA GLN A 127 1.87 11.84 3.11
C GLN A 127 1.01 10.60 3.43
N GLY A 128 0.23 10.68 4.52
CA GLY A 128 -0.85 9.76 4.84
C GLY A 128 -0.41 8.31 5.04
N THR A 129 -1.02 7.38 4.30
CA THR A 129 -0.74 5.93 4.42
C THR A 129 0.64 5.53 3.91
N GLN A 130 1.28 6.34 3.07
CA GLN A 130 2.58 6.00 2.50
C GLN A 130 3.63 5.79 3.58
N GLY A 131 4.57 4.88 3.30
CA GLY A 131 5.81 4.73 4.07
C GLY A 131 6.71 5.97 4.01
N PRO A 132 7.82 5.99 4.77
CA PRO A 132 8.77 7.08 4.73
C PRO A 132 9.35 7.27 3.32
N THR A 133 9.66 8.51 2.97
CA THR A 133 10.25 8.83 1.67
C THR A 133 11.72 8.43 1.65
N ILE A 134 12.08 7.43 0.83
CA ILE A 134 13.45 7.00 0.65
C ILE A 134 14.11 7.85 -0.43
N ARG A 135 15.16 8.58 -0.06
CA ARG A 135 15.85 9.54 -0.93
C ARG A 135 17.27 9.10 -1.26
N SER A 136 17.69 9.33 -2.50
CA SER A 136 19.06 9.01 -2.91
C SER A 136 19.50 9.79 -4.13
N GLU A 137 20.79 9.85 -4.37
CA GLU A 137 21.40 10.32 -5.61
C GLU A 137 21.89 9.14 -6.44
N VAL A 138 22.01 9.38 -7.75
CA VAL A 138 22.71 8.45 -8.65
C VAL A 138 24.13 8.17 -8.14
N GLY A 139 24.48 6.87 -8.07
CA GLY A 139 25.77 6.38 -7.58
C GLY A 139 25.79 6.01 -6.10
N ASP A 140 24.70 6.26 -5.36
CA ASP A 140 24.58 5.89 -3.95
C ASP A 140 24.34 4.39 -3.75
N LEU A 141 24.66 3.92 -2.54
CA LEU A 141 24.18 2.67 -1.96
C LEU A 141 23.16 3.02 -0.88
N ILE A 142 21.98 2.39 -0.93
CA ILE A 142 20.97 2.49 0.11
C ILE A 142 21.00 1.20 0.93
N GLU A 143 21.07 1.34 2.25
CA GLU A 143 20.88 0.25 3.20
C GLU A 143 19.62 0.53 4.04
N ILE A 144 18.72 -0.44 4.11
CA ILE A 144 17.46 -0.30 4.86
C ILE A 144 17.41 -1.41 5.89
N MET A 145 17.54 -1.06 7.17
CA MET A 145 17.20 -1.96 8.24
C MET A 145 15.68 -2.01 8.36
N PHE A 146 15.11 -3.13 7.94
CA PHE A 146 13.68 -3.39 7.98
C PHE A 146 13.31 -4.30 9.15
N VAL A 147 12.28 -3.93 9.90
CA VAL A 147 11.71 -4.72 11.00
C VAL A 147 10.25 -5.02 10.69
N ASN A 148 9.85 -6.28 10.81
CA ASN A 148 8.44 -6.65 10.73
C ASN A 148 7.83 -6.67 12.13
N ASN A 149 7.01 -5.66 12.45
CA ASN A 149 6.28 -5.55 13.72
C ASN A 149 4.78 -5.86 13.54
N LEU A 150 4.42 -6.56 12.48
CA LEU A 150 3.06 -7.10 12.28
C LEU A 150 2.84 -8.31 13.19
N SER A 151 1.58 -8.60 13.51
CA SER A 151 1.25 -9.66 14.47
C SER A 151 1.37 -11.06 13.87
N ASP A 152 0.82 -11.25 12.67
CA ASP A 152 0.60 -12.59 12.09
C ASP A 152 1.15 -12.72 10.66
N ASN A 153 1.51 -11.60 10.03
CA ASN A 153 1.76 -11.54 8.60
C ASN A 153 3.22 -11.25 8.27
N TYR A 154 3.67 -11.84 7.18
CA TYR A 154 4.99 -11.57 6.63
C TYR A 154 4.98 -10.25 5.86
N ALA A 155 6.11 -9.56 5.86
CA ALA A 155 6.32 -8.37 5.07
C ALA A 155 7.73 -8.36 4.47
N THR A 156 7.90 -7.68 3.35
CA THR A 156 9.20 -7.42 2.73
C THR A 156 9.31 -5.96 2.29
N MET A 157 10.42 -5.57 1.67
CA MET A 157 10.51 -4.34 0.88
C MET A 157 11.12 -4.65 -0.49
N HIS A 158 10.44 -4.21 -1.54
CA HIS A 158 10.84 -4.35 -2.93
C HIS A 158 10.83 -2.97 -3.60
N SER A 159 11.93 -2.58 -4.21
CA SER A 159 12.01 -1.32 -4.98
C SER A 159 11.64 -1.58 -6.44
N MET A 160 10.81 -0.71 -7.01
CA MET A 160 10.43 -0.78 -8.43
C MET A 160 11.45 -0.14 -9.39
N GLY A 161 12.41 0.64 -8.88
CA GLY A 161 13.25 1.51 -9.71
C GLY A 161 14.76 1.34 -9.56
N LEU A 162 15.22 0.60 -8.54
CA LEU A 162 16.65 0.45 -8.22
C LEU A 162 17.19 -0.92 -8.58
N ALA A 163 18.52 -1.01 -8.61
CA ALA A 163 19.22 -2.27 -8.77
C ALA A 163 19.43 -2.96 -7.41
N TYR A 164 19.35 -4.27 -7.39
CA TYR A 164 19.58 -5.10 -6.20
C TYR A 164 20.06 -6.49 -6.62
N ASN A 165 20.67 -7.23 -5.70
CA ASN A 165 20.91 -8.66 -5.89
C ASN A 165 19.75 -9.49 -5.30
N LYS A 166 19.68 -10.76 -5.71
CA LYS A 166 18.68 -11.72 -5.22
C LYS A 166 18.80 -11.98 -3.72
N ALA A 167 20.03 -11.95 -3.19
CA ALA A 167 20.32 -12.38 -1.83
C ALA A 167 20.13 -11.29 -0.76
N HIS A 168 20.13 -10.00 -1.09
CA HIS A 168 20.13 -8.95 -0.07
C HIS A 168 19.32 -7.70 -0.46
N GLY A 169 18.59 -7.70 -1.58
CA GLY A 169 17.87 -6.47 -1.97
C GLY A 169 16.55 -6.63 -2.72
N GLU A 170 16.21 -7.81 -3.24
CA GLU A 170 14.99 -7.95 -4.06
C GLU A 170 13.69 -7.89 -3.24
N GLY A 171 13.63 -8.60 -2.10
CA GLY A 171 12.43 -8.65 -1.25
C GLY A 171 11.18 -9.21 -1.93
N ALA A 172 11.33 -9.97 -3.02
CA ALA A 172 10.27 -10.68 -3.72
C ALA A 172 10.63 -12.16 -3.83
N ASP A 173 9.63 -13.02 -3.65
CA ASP A 173 9.80 -14.46 -3.80
C ASP A 173 8.88 -15.02 -4.89
N TYR A 174 9.49 -15.72 -5.84
CA TYR A 174 8.85 -16.37 -6.97
C TYR A 174 9.72 -17.52 -7.47
N PRO A 175 9.14 -18.56 -8.11
CA PRO A 175 9.91 -19.65 -8.69
C PRO A 175 10.93 -19.13 -9.71
N ASN A 176 12.18 -18.98 -9.31
CA ASN A 176 13.26 -18.56 -10.18
C ASN A 176 13.95 -19.79 -10.76
N ASN A 177 13.43 -20.23 -11.91
CA ASN A 177 14.08 -21.24 -12.73
C ASN A 177 15.46 -20.75 -13.18
N THR A 178 16.51 -21.11 -12.45
CA THR A 178 17.89 -20.91 -12.89
C THR A 178 18.24 -21.70 -14.18
N SER A 179 17.26 -22.32 -14.86
CA SER A 179 17.32 -22.78 -16.26
C SER A 179 15.92 -22.88 -16.93
N PRO A 180 15.74 -22.45 -18.20
CA PRO A 180 14.49 -22.66 -18.95
C PRO A 180 14.17 -24.16 -19.14
N GLY A 181 12.90 -24.54 -18.98
CA GLY A 181 12.40 -25.89 -19.31
C GLY A 181 12.41 -26.93 -18.19
N VAL A 182 12.77 -26.56 -16.95
CA VAL A 182 12.70 -27.47 -15.79
C VAL A 182 11.53 -27.06 -14.90
N ASN A 183 10.48 -27.89 -14.88
CA ASN A 183 9.46 -27.84 -13.83
C ASN A 183 10.08 -28.38 -12.55
N VAL A 184 10.54 -27.50 -11.67
CA VAL A 184 11.02 -27.91 -10.34
C VAL A 184 9.83 -27.90 -9.40
N VAL A 185 9.36 -29.09 -9.01
CA VAL A 185 8.62 -29.25 -7.75
C VAL A 185 9.68 -29.17 -6.67
N LEU A 186 9.73 -28.05 -5.94
CA LEU A 186 10.57 -27.97 -4.76
C LEU A 186 9.93 -28.82 -3.68
N ASP A 187 10.59 -29.91 -3.31
CA ASP A 187 10.33 -30.60 -2.04
C ASP A 187 10.42 -29.55 -0.93
N GLU A 188 9.55 -29.57 0.09
CA GLU A 188 9.54 -28.60 1.19
C GLU A 188 10.91 -28.51 1.91
N SER A 189 11.72 -29.56 1.83
CA SER A 189 13.11 -29.59 2.31
C SER A 189 14.15 -28.96 1.36
N ASN A 190 13.83 -28.83 0.07
CA ASN A 190 14.64 -28.24 -1.01
C ASN A 190 14.11 -26.87 -1.46
N ALA A 191 12.88 -26.55 -1.08
CA ALA A 191 12.34 -25.22 -1.04
C ALA A 191 13.37 -24.39 -0.28
N VAL A 192 13.94 -23.38 -0.94
CA VAL A 192 14.93 -22.48 -0.36
C VAL A 192 14.43 -22.15 1.05
N PRO A 193 15.09 -22.65 2.13
CA PRO A 193 14.70 -22.26 3.48
C PRO A 193 14.69 -20.74 3.47
N PRO A 194 13.73 -20.06 4.13
CA PRO A 194 13.59 -18.62 4.01
C PRO A 194 14.96 -18.02 4.24
N MET A 195 15.62 -17.58 3.16
CA MET A 195 16.71 -16.64 3.36
C MET A 195 16.01 -15.50 4.10
N PRO A 196 16.63 -14.90 5.12
CA PRO A 196 16.00 -13.89 5.97
C PRO A 196 15.28 -12.76 5.21
N GLN A 197 15.48 -12.60 3.90
CA GLN A 197 14.83 -11.63 3.02
C GLN A 197 13.63 -12.08 2.16
N HIS A 198 13.24 -13.37 2.07
CA HIS A 198 12.14 -13.83 1.18
C HIS A 198 10.73 -13.67 1.78
N GLY A 199 10.69 -13.27 3.04
CA GLY A 199 9.50 -12.94 3.83
C GLY A 199 10.00 -12.73 5.24
N VAL A 200 9.98 -11.50 5.74
CA VAL A 200 10.37 -11.26 7.12
C VAL A 200 9.21 -11.68 8.00
N GLU A 201 9.41 -12.68 8.84
CA GLU A 201 8.40 -13.17 9.78
C GLU A 201 8.03 -12.10 10.82
N PRO A 202 6.84 -12.17 11.45
CA PRO A 202 6.51 -11.36 12.61
C PRO A 202 7.62 -11.33 13.65
N GLY A 203 8.05 -10.13 14.06
CA GLY A 203 9.17 -9.88 14.98
C GLY A 203 10.56 -9.93 14.35
N GLY A 204 10.69 -10.34 13.09
CA GLY A 204 11.96 -10.47 12.37
C GLY A 204 12.55 -9.16 11.86
N CYS A 205 13.84 -9.19 11.50
CA CYS A 205 14.53 -8.07 10.87
C CYS A 205 15.53 -8.49 9.79
N VAL A 206 15.72 -7.62 8.79
CA VAL A 206 16.62 -7.81 7.64
C VAL A 206 17.25 -6.47 7.24
N VAL A 207 18.37 -6.50 6.52
CA VAL A 207 18.93 -5.31 5.87
C VAL A 207 18.80 -5.48 4.36
N TYR A 208 18.05 -4.59 3.72
CA TYR A 208 17.98 -4.50 2.27
C TYR A 208 19.07 -3.58 1.73
N LYS A 209 19.73 -3.98 0.65
CA LYS A 209 20.74 -3.20 -0.05
C LYS A 209 20.30 -2.89 -1.47
N TRP A 210 20.02 -1.62 -1.74
CA TRP A 210 19.65 -1.13 -3.06
C TRP A 210 20.72 -0.22 -3.61
N MET A 211 21.08 -0.43 -4.87
CA MET A 211 22.08 0.32 -5.61
C MET A 211 21.36 1.28 -6.55
N VAL A 212 21.87 2.51 -6.66
CA VAL A 212 21.24 3.56 -7.48
C VAL A 212 22.03 3.76 -8.78
N PRO A 213 21.74 3.01 -9.85
CA PRO A 213 22.41 3.16 -11.14
C PRO A 213 21.96 4.43 -11.87
N GLU A 214 22.73 4.83 -12.89
CA GLU A 214 22.45 6.01 -13.71
C GLU A 214 21.03 6.01 -14.30
N ASN A 215 20.54 4.86 -14.77
CA ASN A 215 19.21 4.74 -15.38
C ASN A 215 18.06 4.83 -14.36
N ALA A 216 18.32 4.73 -13.06
CA ALA A 216 17.35 5.00 -12.01
C ALA A 216 17.21 6.51 -11.74
N GLY A 217 18.18 7.32 -12.16
CA GLY A 217 18.19 8.77 -12.02
C GLY A 217 17.23 9.49 -12.96
N PRO A 218 17.03 10.81 -12.79
CA PRO A 218 16.15 11.62 -13.63
C PRO A 218 16.61 11.74 -15.09
N ASN A 219 15.72 12.21 -15.97
CA ASN A 219 16.12 12.55 -17.33
C ASN A 219 17.07 13.76 -17.34
N SER A 220 17.76 13.96 -18.46
CA SER A 220 18.57 15.17 -18.67
C SER A 220 17.71 16.42 -18.47
N ASN A 221 18.15 17.31 -17.57
CA ASN A 221 17.48 18.55 -17.13
C ASN A 221 16.33 18.40 -16.13
N GLU A 222 16.06 17.19 -15.63
CA GLU A 222 15.14 16.98 -14.52
C GLU A 222 15.93 16.82 -13.20
N PRO A 223 15.56 17.51 -12.10
CA PRO A 223 16.30 17.43 -10.85
C PRO A 223 16.09 16.12 -10.08
N ALA A 224 14.95 15.44 -10.29
CA ALA A 224 14.56 14.27 -9.53
C ALA A 224 13.63 13.33 -10.33
N ARG A 225 13.57 12.07 -9.92
CA ARG A 225 12.66 11.05 -10.45
C ARG A 225 12.03 10.27 -9.31
N VAL A 226 10.71 10.09 -9.38
CA VAL A 226 9.98 9.18 -8.49
C VAL A 226 10.01 7.73 -8.99
N HIS A 227 10.17 6.84 -8.01
CA HIS A 227 9.85 5.42 -8.04
C HIS A 227 8.99 5.11 -6.79
N SER A 228 8.73 3.83 -6.57
CA SER A 228 8.01 3.34 -5.41
C SER A 228 8.72 2.12 -4.83
N TYR A 229 8.40 1.81 -3.59
CA TYR A 229 8.69 0.52 -2.97
C TYR A 229 7.44 -0.03 -2.29
N HIS A 230 7.33 -1.35 -2.20
CA HIS A 230 6.22 -2.03 -1.54
C HIS A 230 6.62 -3.42 -1.05
N SER A 231 5.75 -4.08 -0.28
CA SER A 231 5.94 -5.50 0.06
C SER A 231 5.58 -6.38 -1.14
N TYR A 232 6.28 -7.50 -1.28
CA TYR A 232 6.14 -8.45 -2.39
C TYR A 232 6.07 -9.88 -1.84
N VAL A 233 5.32 -10.08 -0.76
CA VAL A 233 4.94 -11.42 -0.30
C VAL A 233 3.72 -11.84 -1.10
N ALA A 234 2.61 -11.12 -0.93
CA ALA A 234 1.36 -11.32 -1.66
C ALA A 234 0.98 -9.99 -2.35
N LEU A 235 1.74 -9.63 -3.39
CA LEU A 235 1.73 -8.36 -4.15
C LEU A 235 0.48 -7.47 -3.96
N GLN A 236 -0.69 -7.96 -4.36
CA GLN A 236 -1.94 -7.20 -4.32
C GLN A 236 -2.48 -7.06 -2.89
N GLN A 237 -2.51 -8.15 -2.12
CA GLN A 237 -3.00 -8.17 -0.75
C GLN A 237 -2.12 -7.32 0.19
N ASP A 238 -0.81 -7.29 -0.04
CA ASP A 238 0.16 -6.50 0.70
C ASP A 238 -0.03 -4.99 0.50
N THR A 239 -0.20 -4.57 -0.76
CA THR A 239 -0.47 -3.16 -1.07
C THR A 239 -1.87 -2.75 -0.62
N ASN A 240 -2.88 -3.62 -0.75
CA ASN A 240 -4.21 -3.42 -0.16
C ASN A 240 -4.18 -3.33 1.37
N ALA A 241 -3.28 -4.04 2.05
CA ALA A 241 -3.04 -3.88 3.48
C ALA A 241 -2.38 -2.53 3.82
N GLY A 242 -1.59 -1.95 2.91
CA GLY A 242 -1.03 -0.60 3.04
C GLY A 242 0.49 -0.49 2.89
N LEU A 243 1.18 -1.59 2.59
CA LEU A 243 2.64 -1.65 2.56
C LEU A 243 3.21 -1.09 1.26
N ILE A 244 3.21 0.24 1.12
CA ILE A 244 3.76 0.98 -0.02
C ILE A 244 4.33 2.33 0.39
N GLY A 245 5.38 2.80 -0.27
CA GLY A 245 5.94 4.14 -0.06
C GLY A 245 6.70 4.70 -1.26
N PRO A 246 7.01 6.01 -1.25
CA PRO A 246 7.69 6.70 -2.34
C PRO A 246 9.20 6.57 -2.23
N GLN A 247 9.85 6.47 -3.38
CA GLN A 247 11.30 6.51 -3.48
C GLN A 247 11.69 7.61 -4.48
N ILE A 248 12.59 8.51 -4.10
CA ILE A 248 12.97 9.67 -4.93
C ILE A 248 14.47 9.63 -5.20
N VAL A 249 14.83 9.61 -6.48
CA VAL A 249 16.21 9.60 -6.96
C VAL A 249 16.54 10.95 -7.58
N TYR A 250 17.56 11.61 -7.07
CA TYR A 250 18.11 12.87 -7.57
C TYR A 250 19.29 12.62 -8.50
N ALA A 251 19.56 13.60 -9.36
CA ALA A 251 20.84 13.64 -10.08
C ALA A 251 22.01 13.73 -9.08
N LYS A 252 23.18 13.21 -9.48
CA LYS A 252 24.38 13.18 -8.63
C LYS A 252 24.77 14.57 -8.14
N GLY A 253 24.90 14.74 -6.82
CA GLY A 253 25.26 16.00 -6.17
C GLY A 253 24.20 17.11 -6.28
N GLN A 254 22.92 16.78 -6.50
CA GLN A 254 21.84 17.75 -6.67
C GLN A 254 20.71 17.63 -5.63
N MET A 255 20.75 16.64 -4.74
CA MET A 255 19.68 16.38 -3.76
C MET A 255 19.42 17.58 -2.87
N GLU A 256 20.44 18.09 -2.17
CA GLU A 256 20.30 19.23 -1.25
C GLU A 256 19.80 20.49 -1.95
N GLN A 257 20.34 20.80 -3.13
CA GLN A 257 19.92 21.96 -3.91
C GLN A 257 18.46 21.81 -4.36
N THR A 258 18.04 20.61 -4.76
CA THR A 258 16.67 20.35 -5.19
C THR A 258 15.69 20.52 -4.03
N MET A 259 15.98 19.90 -2.87
CA MET A 259 15.13 20.02 -1.68
C MET A 259 15.06 21.45 -1.14
N ALA A 260 16.14 22.24 -1.30
CA ALA A 260 16.14 23.65 -0.92
C ALA A 260 15.38 24.56 -1.92
N THR A 261 15.26 24.14 -3.18
CA THR A 261 14.64 24.94 -4.25
C THR A 261 13.15 24.63 -4.44
N TYR A 262 12.75 23.39 -4.20
CA TYR A 262 11.40 22.90 -4.50
C TYR A 262 10.63 22.48 -3.26
N ARG A 263 9.33 22.78 -3.24
CA ARG A 263 8.37 22.09 -2.40
C ARG A 263 8.10 20.72 -2.99
N GLU A 264 8.26 19.66 -2.20
CA GLU A 264 8.18 18.30 -2.70
C GLU A 264 6.94 17.57 -2.14
N PHE A 265 6.08 17.07 -3.04
CA PHE A 265 4.81 16.43 -2.67
C PHE A 265 4.72 15.01 -3.25
N PRO A 266 5.03 13.97 -2.46
CA PRO A 266 4.64 12.60 -2.77
C PRO A 266 3.11 12.46 -2.75
N LEU A 267 2.57 11.99 -3.86
CA LEU A 267 1.13 11.74 -4.05
C LEU A 267 0.92 10.32 -4.59
N LEU A 268 0.12 9.55 -3.89
CA LEU A 268 -0.29 8.21 -4.26
C LEU A 268 -1.79 8.19 -4.54
N TYR A 269 -2.16 7.88 -5.77
CA TYR A 269 -3.50 7.38 -6.06
C TYR A 269 -3.55 5.89 -5.71
N MET A 270 -4.40 5.53 -4.75
CA MET A 270 -4.54 4.14 -4.32
C MET A 270 -6.01 3.79 -4.15
N ILE A 271 -6.41 2.69 -4.79
CA ILE A 271 -7.67 2.00 -4.47
C ILE A 271 -7.34 0.87 -3.50
N TYR A 272 -7.63 1.08 -2.22
CA TYR A 272 -7.49 0.03 -1.20
C TYR A 272 -8.71 -0.87 -1.22
N ASP A 273 -8.61 -2.05 -1.81
CA ASP A 273 -9.63 -3.09 -1.70
C ASP A 273 -9.51 -3.79 -0.34
N GLU A 274 -10.30 -3.34 0.63
CA GLU A 274 -10.29 -3.90 1.98
C GLU A 274 -10.75 -5.35 2.03
N SER A 275 -11.52 -5.80 1.03
CA SER A 275 -11.94 -7.20 0.95
C SER A 275 -10.76 -8.11 0.61
N ASP A 276 -9.83 -7.62 -0.22
CA ASP A 276 -8.63 -8.32 -0.67
C ASP A 276 -7.39 -8.00 0.19
N SER A 277 -7.50 -7.12 1.20
CA SER A 277 -6.44 -7.01 2.22
C SER A 277 -6.35 -8.30 3.04
N TRP A 278 -5.14 -8.75 3.37
CA TRP A 278 -4.99 -9.85 4.35
C TRP A 278 -5.43 -9.48 5.78
N LEU A 279 -5.73 -8.19 6.03
CA LEU A 279 -6.38 -7.70 7.25
C LEU A 279 -7.92 -7.81 7.21
N SER A 280 -8.50 -8.31 6.11
CA SER A 280 -9.95 -8.37 5.87
C SER A 280 -10.70 -9.09 7.00
N ALA A 281 -10.24 -10.27 7.41
CA ALA A 281 -10.85 -11.02 8.53
C ALA A 281 -10.74 -10.28 9.87
N LYS A 282 -9.59 -9.67 10.17
CA LYS A 282 -9.39 -8.88 11.39
C LYS A 282 -10.31 -7.68 11.43
N ASN A 283 -10.42 -6.95 10.33
CA ASN A 283 -11.33 -5.81 10.20
C ASN A 283 -12.79 -6.23 10.31
N GLN A 284 -13.19 -7.36 9.72
CA GLN A 284 -14.53 -7.89 9.86
C GLN A 284 -14.86 -8.19 11.33
N ALA A 285 -13.98 -8.91 12.03
CA ALA A 285 -14.18 -9.22 13.44
C ALA A 285 -14.28 -7.94 14.28
N ARG A 286 -13.38 -6.98 14.05
CA ARG A 286 -13.33 -5.71 14.79
C ARG A 286 -14.55 -4.83 14.53
N LEU A 287 -14.96 -4.65 13.28
CA LEU A 287 -16.01 -3.72 12.87
C LEU A 287 -17.42 -4.31 12.97
N ASN A 288 -17.56 -5.64 13.01
CA ASN A 288 -18.85 -6.29 13.31
C ASN A 288 -19.06 -6.52 14.81
N SER A 289 -17.99 -6.69 15.61
CA SER A 289 -18.10 -6.79 17.07
C SER A 289 -18.26 -5.45 17.76
N SER A 290 -17.92 -4.35 17.08
CA SER A 290 -18.35 -3.02 17.48
C SER A 290 -19.86 -2.87 17.26
N ASP A 291 -20.65 -3.49 18.14
CA ASP A 291 -21.98 -3.03 18.56
C ASP A 291 -21.87 -1.68 19.30
N ASP A 292 -21.10 -0.76 18.71
CA ASP A 292 -20.85 0.56 19.27
C ASP A 292 -22.04 1.45 18.87
N ALA A 293 -23.17 1.16 19.51
CA ALA A 293 -24.36 1.98 19.47
C ALA A 293 -24.07 3.43 19.90
N ASP A 294 -22.92 3.69 20.53
CA ASP A 294 -22.45 5.03 20.91
C ASP A 294 -21.80 5.82 19.77
N THR A 295 -21.13 5.19 18.78
CA THR A 295 -20.66 5.92 17.58
C THR A 295 -21.81 6.27 16.64
N LYS A 296 -22.89 5.47 16.61
CA LYS A 296 -24.11 5.78 15.87
C LYS A 296 -25.01 6.83 16.55
N ARG A 297 -24.86 7.08 17.86
CA ARG A 297 -25.65 8.07 18.63
C ARG A 297 -24.91 9.36 18.97
N SER A 298 -23.60 9.32 19.16
CA SER A 298 -22.82 10.52 19.53
C SER A 298 -22.84 11.58 18.41
N ALA A 299 -22.83 11.15 17.14
CA ALA A 299 -23.02 12.03 15.98
C ALA A 299 -24.42 12.65 15.87
N ARG A 300 -25.45 12.11 16.54
CA ARG A 300 -26.80 12.71 16.54
C ARG A 300 -27.01 13.75 17.63
N ASN A 301 -26.26 13.68 18.73
CA ASN A 301 -26.55 14.49 19.92
C ASN A 301 -25.61 15.69 20.10
N ASP A 302 -24.44 15.71 19.46
CA ASP A 302 -23.48 16.82 19.62
C ASP A 302 -23.59 17.92 18.53
N HIS A 303 -24.58 17.82 17.64
CA HIS A 303 -24.82 18.79 16.57
C HIS A 303 -25.98 19.76 16.84
N GLY A 304 -26.50 19.76 18.07
CA GLY A 304 -27.62 20.60 18.48
C GLY A 304 -27.27 22.01 18.95
N GLN A 305 -26.00 22.36 19.15
CA GLN A 305 -25.62 23.66 19.73
C GLN A 305 -24.38 24.29 19.10
N HIS A 306 -24.48 24.81 17.87
CA HIS A 306 -23.66 25.96 17.48
C HIS A 306 -24.44 26.90 16.54
N ALA A 307 -25.02 27.93 17.17
CA ALA A 307 -25.35 29.27 16.69
C ALA A 307 -25.69 29.48 15.20
N SER A 308 -26.99 29.39 14.88
CA SER A 308 -27.61 30.17 13.81
C SER A 308 -27.48 31.66 14.16
N HIS A 309 -26.52 32.36 13.54
CA HIS A 309 -26.65 33.80 13.31
C HIS A 309 -27.37 33.98 11.98
N GLY A 310 -28.59 34.51 12.08
CA GLY A 310 -29.49 34.64 10.96
C GLY A 310 -28.96 35.55 9.86
N ASN A 311 -29.26 35.16 8.63
CA ASN A 311 -29.60 36.15 7.63
C ASN A 311 -30.81 35.65 6.84
N SER A 312 -31.94 36.30 7.13
CA SER A 312 -33.14 36.24 6.33
C SER A 312 -32.85 36.96 5.01
N ASN A 313 -32.96 36.26 3.88
CA ASN A 313 -33.59 36.90 2.74
C ASN A 313 -34.35 35.91 1.88
N ASN A 314 -35.63 36.21 1.81
CA ASN A 314 -36.68 35.53 1.11
C ASN A 314 -36.64 35.92 -0.37
N GLY A 315 -36.80 34.94 -1.26
CA GLY A 315 -36.78 35.15 -2.71
C GLY A 315 -37.30 33.93 -3.43
N ASN A 316 -38.61 33.66 -3.25
CA ASN A 316 -39.37 32.72 -4.07
C ASN A 316 -39.11 32.96 -5.56
N ASN A 317 -38.73 31.90 -6.29
CA ASN A 317 -39.32 31.71 -7.61
C ASN A 317 -39.55 30.23 -7.92
N HIS A 318 -40.78 29.98 -8.32
CA HIS A 318 -41.41 28.70 -8.56
C HIS A 318 -41.12 28.30 -10.02
N SER A 319 -40.60 27.09 -10.27
CA SER A 319 -40.76 26.47 -11.59
C SER A 319 -40.81 24.94 -11.48
N THR A 320 -42.04 24.46 -11.58
CA THR A 320 -42.43 23.07 -11.84
C THR A 320 -41.99 22.64 -13.24
N TYR A 321 -41.19 21.58 -13.33
CA TYR A 321 -41.07 20.65 -14.46
C TYR A 321 -40.65 19.32 -13.81
N GLY A 322 -41.48 18.29 -13.72
CA GLY A 322 -42.04 17.52 -14.83
C GLY A 322 -41.20 16.24 -14.97
N SER A 323 -41.60 15.17 -14.29
CA SER A 323 -41.00 13.84 -14.47
C SER A 323 -41.21 13.31 -15.89
N PRO A 324 -40.18 12.69 -16.49
CA PRO A 324 -40.36 11.52 -17.35
C PRO A 324 -39.69 10.31 -16.67
N SER A 325 -40.45 9.31 -16.24
CA SER A 325 -40.78 8.11 -17.01
C SER A 325 -39.54 7.35 -17.55
N ASP A 326 -39.29 6.20 -16.93
CA ASP A 326 -38.53 5.04 -17.40
C ASP A 326 -37.83 5.18 -18.76
N GLY A 327 -36.52 5.35 -18.70
CA GLY A 327 -35.60 5.10 -19.80
C GLY A 327 -34.40 4.35 -19.24
N GLY A 328 -34.31 3.06 -19.54
CA GLY A 328 -33.29 2.16 -19.02
C GLY A 328 -31.87 2.70 -19.25
N TYR A 329 -31.15 2.94 -18.16
CA TYR A 329 -29.71 3.11 -18.20
C TYR A 329 -29.11 1.74 -18.52
N ASN A 330 -28.74 1.56 -19.78
CA ASN A 330 -27.83 0.51 -20.20
C ASN A 330 -26.56 0.65 -19.38
N ASN A 331 -26.32 -0.38 -18.58
CA ASN A 331 -25.11 -0.64 -17.83
C ASN A 331 -23.94 -0.66 -18.82
N MET A 332 -23.31 0.50 -19.05
CA MET A 332 -22.03 0.55 -19.75
C MET A 332 -21.03 -0.07 -18.79
N ASN A 333 -20.78 -1.36 -19.04
CA ASN A 333 -19.66 -2.14 -18.54
C ASN A 333 -18.46 -1.21 -18.40
N ASP A 334 -18.10 -0.92 -17.15
CA ASP A 334 -16.78 -0.42 -16.82
C ASP A 334 -15.79 -1.34 -17.54
N GLY A 335 -14.88 -0.75 -18.29
CA GLY A 335 -13.74 -1.44 -18.89
C GLY A 335 -12.79 -1.99 -17.81
N SER A 336 -13.13 -1.88 -16.52
CA SER A 336 -12.92 -3.00 -15.61
C SER A 336 -13.57 -4.22 -16.26
N SER A 337 -12.78 -4.95 -17.03
CA SER A 337 -12.82 -6.37 -16.81
C SER A 337 -12.70 -6.55 -15.28
N SER A 338 -13.85 -6.67 -14.62
CA SER A 338 -14.12 -7.94 -14.01
C SER A 338 -13.90 -9.01 -15.10
N ALA A 339 -12.63 -9.26 -15.43
CA ALA A 339 -12.08 -10.51 -14.98
C ALA A 339 -12.40 -10.51 -13.49
N ASN A 340 -13.65 -10.89 -13.20
CA ASN A 340 -13.90 -12.07 -12.43
C ASN A 340 -12.59 -12.84 -12.58
N ALA A 341 -11.79 -12.81 -11.53
CA ALA A 341 -10.90 -13.92 -11.28
C ALA A 341 -11.78 -15.18 -11.15
N SER A 342 -12.77 -15.43 -12.02
CA SER A 342 -13.43 -16.70 -12.30
C SER A 342 -12.56 -17.57 -13.20
N GLY A 343 -11.28 -17.22 -13.36
CA GLY A 343 -10.24 -18.24 -13.42
C GLY A 343 -9.96 -18.83 -12.03
N MET A 344 -9.92 -18.01 -10.98
CA MET A 344 -9.61 -18.40 -9.60
C MET A 344 -10.90 -18.76 -8.85
N GLY A 345 -11.23 -20.05 -8.85
CA GLY A 345 -12.40 -20.58 -8.14
C GLY A 345 -12.45 -20.17 -6.66
N THR A 346 -13.65 -20.25 -6.07
CA THR A 346 -13.86 -20.07 -4.63
C THR A 346 -12.81 -20.82 -3.81
N PHE A 347 -11.96 -20.09 -3.11
CA PHE A 347 -10.82 -20.63 -2.36
C PHE A 347 -11.29 -21.50 -1.19
N ASN A 348 -10.93 -22.79 -1.21
CA ASN A 348 -11.12 -23.68 -0.07
C ASN A 348 -9.79 -23.89 0.67
N ILE A 349 -9.56 -23.11 1.72
CA ILE A 349 -8.37 -23.15 2.59
C ILE A 349 -8.21 -24.51 3.32
N GLN A 350 -9.26 -25.36 3.35
CA GLN A 350 -9.18 -26.68 3.99
C GLN A 350 -8.51 -27.76 3.10
N ASN A 351 -8.21 -27.47 1.83
CA ASN A 351 -7.53 -28.43 0.95
C ASN A 351 -6.43 -27.74 0.09
N PRO A 352 -5.20 -27.62 0.61
CA PRO A 352 -4.08 -26.96 -0.09
C PRO A 352 -3.69 -27.65 -1.41
N ASN A 353 -4.16 -28.88 -1.67
CA ASN A 353 -3.87 -29.62 -2.90
C ASN A 353 -4.83 -29.29 -4.07
N ASN A 354 -5.86 -28.47 -3.84
CA ASN A 354 -6.88 -28.19 -4.87
C ASN A 354 -6.87 -26.73 -5.33
N LEU A 355 -5.74 -26.03 -5.15
CA LEU A 355 -5.65 -24.61 -5.46
C LEU A 355 -5.81 -24.32 -6.96
N TRP A 356 -5.40 -25.22 -7.87
CA TRP A 356 -5.63 -25.07 -9.32
C TRP A 356 -5.63 -26.42 -10.04
N SER A 357 -6.66 -26.70 -10.84
CA SER A 357 -6.80 -27.94 -11.62
C SER A 357 -5.96 -27.92 -12.90
N ALA A 358 -4.64 -27.86 -12.75
CA ALA A 358 -3.65 -28.25 -13.75
C ALA A 358 -2.32 -28.34 -13.00
N GLY A 359 -1.80 -29.55 -12.84
CA GLY A 359 -0.69 -29.85 -11.91
C GLY A 359 0.56 -28.97 -12.04
N ASN A 360 1.32 -28.97 -10.93
CA ASN A 360 2.59 -28.30 -10.62
C ASN A 360 2.51 -26.84 -10.15
N TYR A 361 2.42 -26.58 -8.83
CA TYR A 361 2.84 -25.28 -8.26
C TYR A 361 3.43 -25.41 -6.85
N THR A 362 4.51 -24.65 -6.59
CA THR A 362 5.09 -24.35 -5.28
C THR A 362 4.44 -23.08 -4.74
N VAL A 363 3.59 -23.17 -3.71
CA VAL A 363 3.15 -22.00 -2.94
C VAL A 363 4.00 -21.94 -1.67
N TRP A 364 4.67 -20.81 -1.46
CA TRP A 364 5.59 -20.63 -0.34
C TRP A 364 4.84 -20.26 0.95
N HIS A 365 5.35 -20.70 2.10
CA HIS A 365 4.69 -20.52 3.40
C HIS A 365 4.29 -19.05 3.71
N PRO A 366 5.15 -18.02 3.50
CA PRO A 366 4.76 -16.62 3.74
C PRO A 366 3.56 -16.16 2.91
N GLN A 367 3.51 -16.56 1.63
CA GLN A 367 2.40 -16.26 0.73
C GLN A 367 1.10 -16.93 1.19
N LEU A 368 1.15 -18.20 1.60
CA LEU A 368 -0.02 -18.89 2.14
C LEU A 368 -0.56 -18.21 3.40
N VAL A 369 0.32 -17.78 4.30
CA VAL A 369 -0.06 -17.07 5.53
C VAL A 369 -0.76 -15.75 5.21
N ASN A 370 -0.20 -14.92 4.33
CA ASN A 370 -0.85 -13.66 3.95
C ASN A 370 -2.17 -13.89 3.21
N LEU A 371 -2.20 -14.80 2.22
CA LEU A 371 -3.41 -15.07 1.43
C LEU A 371 -4.57 -15.64 2.26
N ALA A 372 -4.29 -16.36 3.36
CA ALA A 372 -5.32 -16.93 4.22
C ALA A 372 -6.24 -15.86 4.87
N GLY A 373 -5.72 -14.65 5.10
CA GLY A 373 -6.49 -13.53 5.66
C GLY A 373 -7.28 -12.72 4.63
N ALA A 374 -6.96 -12.88 3.34
CA ALA A 374 -7.56 -12.12 2.24
C ALA A 374 -8.91 -12.71 1.79
N GLY A 375 -9.77 -11.87 1.22
CA GLY A 375 -11.07 -12.27 0.65
C GLY A 375 -12.12 -12.71 1.68
N GLN A 376 -11.86 -12.56 2.98
CA GLN A 376 -12.71 -13.10 4.04
C GLN A 376 -13.97 -12.26 4.30
N TRP A 377 -13.97 -11.00 3.86
CA TRP A 377 -15.10 -10.08 4.03
C TRP A 377 -15.51 -9.39 2.73
N SER A 378 -16.40 -10.04 1.98
CA SER A 378 -16.89 -9.55 0.69
C SER A 378 -17.73 -8.26 0.75
N ALA A 379 -18.17 -7.84 1.94
CA ALA A 379 -18.90 -6.59 2.11
C ALA A 379 -17.98 -5.38 2.39
N ALA A 380 -16.68 -5.61 2.62
CA ALA A 380 -15.71 -4.54 2.77
C ALA A 380 -15.62 -3.71 1.47
N PRO A 381 -15.61 -2.37 1.54
CA PRO A 381 -15.58 -1.52 0.36
C PRO A 381 -14.16 -1.32 -0.17
N SER A 382 -14.05 -0.88 -1.43
CA SER A 382 -12.77 -0.40 -1.99
C SER A 382 -12.65 1.12 -1.83
N TRP A 383 -11.70 1.59 -1.02
CA TRP A 383 -11.47 3.01 -0.73
C TRP A 383 -10.67 3.67 -1.85
N HIS A 384 -11.24 4.69 -2.50
CA HIS A 384 -10.62 5.41 -3.61
C HIS A 384 -9.93 6.66 -3.09
N THR A 385 -8.64 6.56 -2.82
CA THR A 385 -7.91 7.52 -1.98
C THR A 385 -6.83 8.31 -2.69
N MET A 386 -6.50 9.46 -2.11
CA MET A 386 -5.25 10.18 -2.34
C MET A 386 -4.47 10.15 -1.02
N ASN A 387 -3.28 9.54 -1.03
CA ASN A 387 -2.47 9.29 0.18
C ASN A 387 -3.24 8.58 1.32
N GLY A 388 -4.25 7.78 1.00
CA GLY A 388 -5.10 7.13 2.00
C GLY A 388 -6.23 8.00 2.54
N TYR A 389 -6.47 9.19 2.02
CA TYR A 389 -7.61 10.03 2.39
C TYR A 389 -8.67 10.09 1.28
N VAL A 390 -9.94 10.28 1.65
CA VAL A 390 -11.06 10.51 0.72
C VAL A 390 -11.71 11.88 0.93
N PHE A 391 -12.44 12.36 -0.08
CA PHE A 391 -13.32 13.53 0.00
C PHE A 391 -12.63 14.79 0.58
N SER A 392 -11.39 15.06 0.16
CA SER A 392 -10.59 16.20 0.64
C SER A 392 -10.32 16.18 2.15
N ASN A 393 -10.17 15.00 2.75
CA ASN A 393 -9.70 14.85 4.13
C ASN A 393 -8.17 14.89 4.27
N ASN A 394 -7.42 14.80 3.17
CA ASN A 394 -5.98 14.95 3.19
C ASN A 394 -5.64 16.35 3.75
N PRO A 395 -4.73 16.47 4.73
CA PRO A 395 -4.14 17.76 5.08
C PRO A 395 -3.68 18.48 3.81
N PRO A 396 -4.00 19.76 3.61
CA PRO A 396 -3.69 20.43 2.35
C PRO A 396 -2.20 20.40 2.04
N PHE A 397 -1.84 20.27 0.77
CA PHE A 397 -0.46 20.49 0.32
C PHE A 397 -0.17 21.99 0.31
N GLU A 398 0.83 22.44 1.03
CA GLU A 398 1.06 23.87 1.31
C GLU A 398 2.32 24.41 0.63
N MET A 399 2.15 25.54 -0.06
CA MET A 399 3.22 26.27 -0.74
C MET A 399 2.95 27.78 -0.76
N CYS A 400 3.99 28.59 -0.96
CA CYS A 400 3.88 30.04 -1.12
C CYS A 400 3.65 30.42 -2.58
N LEU A 401 3.04 31.59 -2.81
CA LEU A 401 3.11 32.26 -4.10
C LEU A 401 4.57 32.41 -4.55
N GLY A 402 4.88 31.95 -5.75
CA GLY A 402 6.23 31.96 -6.33
C GLY A 402 7.04 30.68 -6.07
N ASP A 403 6.58 29.78 -5.20
CA ASP A 403 7.25 28.51 -4.98
C ASP A 403 7.27 27.67 -6.25
N LYS A 404 8.38 26.95 -6.42
CA LYS A 404 8.46 25.82 -7.35
C LYS A 404 8.09 24.56 -6.59
N ALA A 405 7.23 23.74 -7.16
CA ALA A 405 6.80 22.49 -6.57
C ALA A 405 7.10 21.31 -7.50
N ILE A 406 7.49 20.18 -6.90
CA ILE A 406 7.58 18.89 -7.57
C ILE A 406 6.50 17.98 -6.99
N TRP A 407 5.63 17.48 -7.85
CA TRP A 407 4.65 16.46 -7.52
C TRP A 407 5.17 15.10 -7.97
N TYR A 408 5.43 14.22 -7.00
CA TYR A 408 5.88 12.85 -7.24
C TYR A 408 4.68 11.92 -7.18
N VAL A 409 4.09 11.66 -8.35
CA VAL A 409 2.78 11.00 -8.46
C VAL A 409 2.96 9.53 -8.80
N ASN A 410 2.46 8.63 -7.94
CA ASN A 410 2.37 7.20 -8.19
C ASN A 410 0.90 6.76 -8.24
N GLY A 411 0.61 5.71 -9.02
CA GLY A 411 -0.72 5.07 -9.05
C GLY A 411 -0.63 3.58 -8.72
N TYR A 412 -1.48 3.11 -7.82
CA TYR A 412 -1.61 1.71 -7.44
C TYR A 412 -3.08 1.32 -7.19
N GLY A 413 -3.38 0.02 -7.17
CA GLY A 413 -4.70 -0.51 -6.83
C GLY A 413 -5.50 -0.99 -8.06
N SER A 414 -4.80 -1.52 -9.06
CA SER A 414 -5.41 -2.18 -10.25
C SER A 414 -6.35 -1.29 -11.07
N ALA A 415 -6.11 0.02 -11.11
CA ALA A 415 -6.87 0.96 -11.93
C ALA A 415 -5.98 2.05 -12.57
N SER A 416 -6.46 2.64 -13.66
CA SER A 416 -5.88 3.86 -14.23
C SER A 416 -6.44 5.10 -13.52
N HIS A 417 -5.58 6.07 -13.27
CA HIS A 417 -5.90 7.38 -12.71
C HIS A 417 -5.56 8.49 -13.70
N VAL A 418 -6.08 9.69 -13.46
CA VAL A 418 -5.72 10.88 -14.21
C VAL A 418 -5.42 11.99 -13.22
N PHE A 419 -4.15 12.34 -13.07
CA PHE A 419 -3.76 13.48 -12.25
C PHE A 419 -4.24 14.77 -12.91
N HIS A 420 -5.00 15.58 -12.20
CA HIS A 420 -5.44 16.90 -12.64
C HIS A 420 -5.38 17.88 -11.48
N MET A 421 -4.98 19.12 -11.76
CA MET A 421 -4.97 20.22 -10.80
C MET A 421 -5.78 21.39 -11.33
N HIS A 422 -6.61 21.97 -10.47
CA HIS A 422 -7.37 23.18 -10.77
C HIS A 422 -6.49 24.41 -10.54
N GLY A 423 -6.62 25.45 -11.37
CA GLY A 423 -5.97 26.76 -11.17
C GLY A 423 -4.51 26.84 -11.62
N HIS A 424 -3.82 25.72 -11.77
CA HIS A 424 -2.43 25.67 -12.23
C HIS A 424 -2.25 24.61 -13.33
N GLY A 425 -1.21 24.79 -14.15
CA GLY A 425 -0.67 23.74 -15.00
C GLY A 425 0.60 23.16 -14.39
N PHE A 426 1.12 22.11 -15.02
CA PHE A 426 2.41 21.53 -14.68
C PHE A 426 3.17 21.18 -15.95
N THR A 427 4.47 20.91 -15.82
CA THR A 427 5.26 20.37 -16.92
C THR A 427 5.61 18.90 -16.68
N TYR A 428 5.63 18.13 -17.76
CA TYR A 428 6.04 16.73 -17.77
C TYR A 428 6.89 16.49 -19.03
N HIS A 429 8.12 16.00 -18.86
CA HIS A 429 9.15 15.94 -19.92
C HIS A 429 9.34 17.26 -20.70
N GLY A 430 9.22 18.39 -20.01
CA GLY A 430 9.41 19.73 -20.60
C GLY A 430 8.22 20.26 -21.41
N PHE A 431 7.07 19.56 -21.42
CA PHE A 431 5.84 20.03 -22.07
C PHE A 431 4.81 20.47 -21.03
N ASP A 432 4.14 21.59 -21.30
CA ASP A 432 3.02 22.06 -20.48
C ASP A 432 1.81 21.12 -20.62
N GLU A 433 1.31 20.65 -19.49
CA GLU A 433 0.16 19.78 -19.36
C GLU A 433 -0.79 20.29 -18.26
N TYR A 434 -2.04 19.83 -18.33
CA TYR A 434 -3.08 20.14 -17.33
C TYR A 434 -3.67 18.87 -16.72
N ALA A 435 -3.50 17.73 -17.38
CA ALA A 435 -3.88 16.44 -16.87
C ALA A 435 -2.98 15.35 -17.48
N VAL A 436 -2.64 14.34 -16.70
CA VAL A 436 -1.79 13.23 -17.15
C VAL A 436 -2.28 11.91 -16.59
N SER A 437 -2.33 10.86 -17.42
CA SER A 437 -2.72 9.52 -16.97
C SER A 437 -1.61 8.88 -16.13
N ILE A 438 -2.00 8.25 -15.02
CA ILE A 438 -1.14 7.49 -14.11
C ILE A 438 -1.73 6.08 -14.02
N ASN A 439 -1.02 5.08 -14.54
CA ASN A 439 -1.46 3.69 -14.45
C ASN A 439 -0.89 2.99 -13.22
N ASP A 440 -1.42 1.81 -12.91
CA ASP A 440 -0.93 0.94 -11.84
C ASP A 440 0.57 0.66 -12.00
N GLY A 441 1.35 0.87 -10.93
CA GLY A 441 2.81 0.73 -10.93
C GLY A 441 3.59 1.83 -11.65
N VAL A 442 2.93 2.89 -12.13
CA VAL A 442 3.58 4.00 -12.83
C VAL A 442 3.81 5.20 -11.91
N GLY A 443 5.06 5.66 -11.87
CA GLY A 443 5.46 6.93 -11.26
C GLY A 443 5.70 8.04 -12.31
N LYS A 444 5.27 9.27 -12.01
CA LYS A 444 5.58 10.48 -12.79
C LYS A 444 6.03 11.61 -11.88
N THR A 445 7.03 12.36 -12.36
CA THR A 445 7.53 13.56 -11.69
C THR A 445 7.04 14.77 -12.46
N LEU A 446 6.22 15.61 -11.82
CA LEU A 446 5.56 16.76 -12.45
C LEU A 446 6.03 18.05 -11.78
N TYR A 447 6.26 19.09 -12.57
CA TYR A 447 6.80 20.36 -12.08
C TYR A 447 5.75 21.46 -12.17
N MET A 448 5.55 22.20 -11.09
CA MET A 448 4.54 23.25 -10.99
C MET A 448 5.18 24.54 -10.47
N ASN A 449 4.76 25.69 -11.00
CA ASN A 449 5.00 26.99 -10.37
C ASN A 449 3.72 27.45 -9.69
N ALA A 450 3.79 27.82 -8.42
CA ALA A 450 2.65 28.35 -7.68
C ALA A 450 2.42 29.83 -8.03
N THR A 451 1.51 30.12 -8.94
CA THR A 451 1.32 31.47 -9.51
C THR A 451 0.06 32.18 -9.04
N GLU A 452 -0.93 31.46 -8.53
CA GLU A 452 -2.20 32.04 -8.10
C GLU A 452 -2.57 31.64 -6.67
N PRO A 453 -2.63 32.59 -5.72
CA PRO A 453 -2.98 32.30 -4.34
C PRO A 453 -4.42 31.83 -4.17
N GLY A 454 -4.63 30.77 -3.40
CA GLY A 454 -5.95 30.22 -3.13
C GLY A 454 -5.91 28.79 -2.65
N LEU A 455 -7.09 28.32 -2.21
CA LEU A 455 -7.34 26.92 -1.96
C LEU A 455 -7.84 26.27 -3.24
N TRP A 456 -7.06 25.33 -3.77
CA TRP A 456 -7.27 24.68 -5.04
C TRP A 456 -7.41 23.16 -4.85
N GLN A 457 -7.95 22.48 -5.86
CA GLN A 457 -8.11 21.03 -5.85
C GLN A 457 -7.06 20.34 -6.73
N VAL A 458 -6.56 19.21 -6.24
CA VAL A 458 -5.84 18.19 -7.00
C VAL A 458 -6.65 16.90 -6.90
N LEU A 459 -6.89 16.22 -8.02
CA LEU A 459 -7.85 15.12 -8.08
C LEU A 459 -7.53 14.08 -9.14
N CYS A 460 -8.17 12.92 -9.01
CA CYS A 460 -8.25 11.95 -10.09
C CYS A 460 -9.44 12.30 -11.01
N HIS A 461 -9.19 12.57 -12.30
CA HIS A 461 -10.23 12.97 -13.26
C HIS A 461 -10.98 11.76 -13.89
N VAL A 462 -10.79 10.55 -13.38
CA VAL A 462 -11.69 9.43 -13.69
C VAL A 462 -12.99 9.62 -12.90
N ASN A 463 -14.10 9.86 -13.58
CA ASN A 463 -15.40 10.23 -12.96
C ASN A 463 -15.80 9.32 -11.78
N ASN A 464 -15.66 8.00 -11.93
CA ASN A 464 -15.97 7.03 -10.88
C ASN A 464 -15.05 7.19 -9.64
N HIS A 465 -13.76 7.44 -9.85
CA HIS A 465 -12.80 7.60 -8.76
C HIS A 465 -13.00 8.92 -8.03
N GLN A 466 -13.24 9.98 -8.78
CA GLN A 466 -13.52 11.32 -8.26
C GLN A 466 -14.79 11.33 -7.39
N THR A 467 -15.87 10.73 -7.90
CA THR A 467 -17.16 10.64 -7.19
C THR A 467 -17.06 9.80 -5.92
N LYS A 468 -16.18 8.80 -5.89
CA LYS A 468 -15.83 8.01 -4.70
C LYS A 468 -14.78 8.64 -3.79
N GLY A 469 -14.26 9.83 -4.13
CA GLY A 469 -13.51 10.65 -3.18
C GLY A 469 -12.03 10.85 -3.44
N MET A 470 -11.51 10.47 -4.62
CA MET A 470 -10.13 10.84 -5.04
C MET A 470 -10.03 12.33 -5.39
N VAL A 471 -10.06 13.15 -4.35
CA VAL A 471 -9.85 14.59 -4.37
C VAL A 471 -9.10 15.01 -3.12
N SER A 472 -8.21 15.97 -3.27
CA SER A 472 -7.48 16.62 -2.18
C SER A 472 -7.32 18.09 -2.48
N ASN A 473 -6.94 18.85 -1.46
CA ASN A 473 -6.75 20.29 -1.60
C ASN A 473 -5.26 20.63 -1.51
N TYR A 474 -4.86 21.70 -2.21
CA TYR A 474 -3.58 22.35 -2.00
C TYR A 474 -3.81 23.85 -1.82
N ASN A 475 -2.96 24.50 -1.04
CA ASN A 475 -3.08 25.91 -0.73
C ASN A 475 -1.83 26.66 -1.18
N VAL A 476 -2.06 27.70 -1.99
CA VAL A 476 -1.04 28.66 -2.37
C VAL A 476 -1.24 29.91 -1.53
N TYR A 477 -0.35 30.15 -0.59
CA TYR A 477 -0.42 31.29 0.32
C TYR A 477 -0.01 32.59 -0.38
N ARG A 478 -0.75 33.67 -0.10
CA ARG A 478 -0.37 35.03 -0.51
C ARG A 478 0.94 35.46 0.16
N GLU A 479 1.60 36.43 -0.44
CA GLU A 479 2.78 37.08 0.16
C GLU A 479 2.49 37.56 1.59
N GLY A 480 3.43 37.33 2.51
CA GLY A 480 3.29 37.66 3.93
C GLY A 480 2.32 36.76 4.73
N LYS A 481 1.72 35.74 4.10
CA LYS A 481 0.87 34.73 4.76
C LYS A 481 1.39 33.31 4.67
N CYS A 482 2.52 33.10 4.01
CA CYS A 482 3.11 31.78 3.93
C CYS A 482 3.62 31.32 5.30
N PRO A 483 3.36 30.08 5.72
CA PRO A 483 3.93 29.53 6.95
C PRO A 483 5.46 29.63 6.89
N THR A 484 6.07 30.24 7.90
CA THR A 484 7.52 30.12 8.08
C THR A 484 7.78 28.68 8.49
N SER A 485 8.46 27.93 7.62
CA SER A 485 8.91 26.56 7.87
C SER A 485 9.65 26.41 9.19
#